data_AF-A0A0N1DH65-F1
#
_entry.id   AF-A0A0N1DH65-F1
#
_cell.length_a   1.000
_cell.length_b   1.000
_cell.length_c   1.000
_cell.angle_alpha   90.00
_cell.angle_beta   90.00
_cell.angle_gamma   90.00
#
_symmetry.space_group_name_H-M   'P 1'
#
loop_
_entity.id
_entity.type
_entity.pdbx_description
1 polymer ?
#
loop_
_entity_poly.entity_id
_entity_poly.type
_entity_poly.pdbx_seq_one_letter_code
_entity_poly.pdbx_strand_id
1 'polypeptide(L)' 'MPNTSITEQARQQARENLVKRGQSAKDFAEQHNLNPSTVYAVLSGQSRCRRGEAHRAAVLLGIKDGVIEQ' A
#
# COMPACT_ATOMS: atom_id res chain seq x y z
N MET A 1 -22.78 4.49 0.16
CA MET A 1 -21.41 4.54 -0.41
C MET A 1 -20.43 4.48 0.75
N PRO A 2 -19.76 3.35 1.03
CA PRO A 2 -18.85 3.29 2.17
C PRO A 2 -17.57 4.09 1.88
N ASN A 3 -17.38 5.12 2.69
CA ASN A 3 -16.24 6.02 2.72
C ASN A 3 -15.03 5.34 3.40
N THR A 4 -13.88 5.40 2.72
CA THR A 4 -12.49 5.57 3.20
C THR A 4 -12.15 5.27 4.67
N SER A 5 -12.32 4.03 5.14
CA SER A 5 -11.61 3.53 6.33
C SER A 5 -10.57 2.53 5.86
N ILE A 6 -9.30 2.79 6.19
CA ILE A 6 -8.21 1.81 6.07
C ILE A 6 -8.58 0.65 7.00
N THR A 7 -9.34 -0.30 6.48
CA THR A 7 -9.85 -1.46 7.22
C THR A 7 -8.83 -2.58 7.18
N GLU A 8 -8.91 -3.51 8.13
CA GLU A 8 -8.11 -4.74 8.11
C GLU A 8 -8.22 -5.49 6.78
N GLN A 9 -9.41 -5.46 6.17
CA GLN A 9 -9.68 -6.02 4.85
C GLN A 9 -8.83 -5.39 3.74
N ALA A 10 -8.64 -4.06 3.75
CA ALA A 10 -7.83 -3.37 2.76
C ALA A 10 -6.34 -3.77 2.88
N ARG A 11 -5.83 -3.91 4.11
CA ARG A 11 -4.46 -4.43 4.36
C ARG A 11 -4.30 -5.87 3.88
N GLN A 12 -5.33 -6.68 4.06
CA GLN A 12 -5.34 -8.08 3.64
C GLN A 12 -5.37 -8.22 2.12
N GLN A 13 -6.22 -7.43 1.43
CA GLN A 13 -6.25 -7.36 -0.03
C GLN A 13 -4.93 -6.87 -0.61
N ALA A 14 -4.28 -5.90 0.01
CA ALA A 14 -2.94 -5.46 -0.41
C ALA A 14 -1.91 -6.59 -0.34
N ARG A 15 -1.91 -7.39 0.74
CA ARG A 15 -1.06 -8.58 0.85
C ARG A 15 -1.41 -9.63 -0.21
N GLU A 16 -2.70 -9.90 -0.41
CA GLU A 16 -3.16 -10.84 -1.44
C GLU A 16 -2.77 -10.37 -2.84
N ASN A 17 -2.84 -9.08 -3.15
CA ASN A 17 -2.45 -8.55 -4.46
C ASN A 17 -0.95 -8.75 -4.73
N LEU A 18 -0.11 -8.55 -3.71
CA LEU A 18 1.32 -8.85 -3.79
C LEU A 18 1.55 -10.35 -4.05
N VAL A 19 0.87 -11.22 -3.30
CA VAL A 19 0.94 -12.69 -3.47
C VAL A 19 0.42 -13.13 -4.85
N LYS A 20 -0.69 -12.57 -5.33
CA LYS A 20 -1.28 -12.86 -6.65
C LYS A 20 -0.35 -12.45 -7.79
N ARG A 21 0.42 -11.37 -7.61
CA ARG A 21 1.45 -10.93 -8.56
C ARG A 21 2.74 -11.75 -8.45
N GLY A 22 2.87 -12.62 -7.45
CA GLY A 22 4.11 -13.34 -7.17
C GLY A 22 5.24 -12.43 -6.70
N GLN A 23 4.94 -11.22 -6.24
CA GLN A 23 5.92 -10.23 -5.79
C GLN A 23 5.89 -10.07 -4.28
N SER A 24 7.06 -9.94 -3.67
CA SER A 24 7.16 -9.60 -2.26
C SER A 24 6.95 -8.10 -2.04
N ALA A 25 6.57 -7.70 -0.83
CA ALA A 25 6.47 -6.29 -0.46
C ALA A 25 7.77 -5.51 -0.72
N LYS A 26 8.93 -6.20 -0.60
CA LYS A 26 10.24 -5.66 -0.95
C LYS A 26 10.41 -5.41 -2.45
N ASP A 27 10.16 -6.44 -3.28
CA ASP A 27 10.22 -6.34 -4.74
C ASP A 27 9.31 -5.24 -5.27
N PHE A 28 8.08 -5.19 -4.77
CA PHE A 28 7.13 -4.14 -5.09
C PHE A 28 7.66 -2.76 -4.71
N ALA A 29 8.30 -2.63 -3.55
CA ALA A 29 8.91 -1.38 -3.14
C ALA A 29 10.03 -0.96 -4.10
N GLU A 30 10.96 -1.88 -4.43
CA GLU A 30 12.06 -1.61 -5.35
C GLU A 30 11.56 -1.24 -6.76
N GLN A 31 10.56 -1.97 -7.28
CA GLN A 31 9.95 -1.69 -8.58
C GLN A 31 9.28 -0.31 -8.65
N HIS A 32 8.72 0.16 -7.54
CA HIS A 32 8.06 1.47 -7.44
C HIS A 32 8.94 2.57 -6.83
N ASN A 33 10.25 2.31 -6.62
CA ASN A 33 11.19 3.23 -5.96
C ASN A 33 10.67 3.72 -4.58
N LEU A 34 10.07 2.80 -3.83
CA LEU A 34 9.58 3.00 -2.48
C LEU A 34 10.48 2.29 -1.48
N ASN A 35 10.52 2.78 -0.26
CA ASN A 35 11.19 2.08 0.82
C ASN A 35 10.39 0.84 1.26
N PRO A 36 10.98 -0.37 1.28
CA PRO A 36 10.29 -1.59 1.72
C PRO A 36 9.77 -1.47 3.16
N SER A 37 10.50 -0.80 4.04
CA SER A 37 10.05 -0.55 5.42
C SER A 37 8.74 0.26 5.45
N THR A 38 8.58 1.21 4.52
CA THR A 38 7.36 1.99 4.38
C THR A 38 6.19 1.13 3.91
N VAL A 39 6.42 0.22 2.95
CA VAL A 39 5.39 -0.72 2.47
C VAL A 39 4.94 -1.64 3.60
N TYR A 40 5.86 -2.19 4.39
CA TYR A 40 5.52 -3.00 5.57
C TYR A 40 4.77 -2.17 6.63
N ALA A 41 5.15 -0.93 6.88
CA ALA A 41 4.44 -0.04 7.82
C ALA A 41 3.02 0.27 7.36
N VAL A 42 2.79 0.42 6.05
CA VAL A 42 1.45 0.60 5.43
C VAL A 42 0.63 -0.68 5.58
N LEU A 43 1.20 -1.85 5.26
CA LEU A 43 0.54 -3.15 5.40
C LEU A 43 0.25 -3.54 6.84
N SER A 44 1.05 -3.06 7.79
CA SER A 44 0.84 -3.26 9.23
C SER A 44 -0.20 -2.27 9.79
N GLY A 45 -0.40 -1.12 9.13
CA GLY A 45 -1.27 -0.03 9.60
C GLY A 45 -0.59 0.89 10.62
N GLN A 46 0.75 0.82 10.72
CA GLN A 46 1.53 1.63 11.64
C GLN A 46 1.64 3.10 11.18
N SER A 47 1.52 3.33 9.87
CA SER A 47 1.58 4.67 9.28
C SER A 47 0.20 5.16 8.82
N ARG A 48 -0.10 6.44 9.08
CA ARG A 48 -1.35 7.08 8.62
C ARG A 48 -1.40 7.30 7.10
N CYS A 49 -0.34 6.97 6.36
CA CYS A 49 -0.26 7.00 4.89
C CYS A 49 -0.77 8.32 4.27
N ARG A 50 -0.55 9.45 4.97
CA ARG A 50 -1.16 10.73 4.60
C ARG A 50 -0.49 11.39 3.40
N ARG A 51 0.83 11.26 3.25
CA ARG A 51 1.65 11.88 2.19
C ARG A 51 2.91 11.05 1.89
N GLY A 52 3.59 11.35 0.79
CA GLY A 52 4.89 10.78 0.44
C GLY A 52 4.82 9.34 -0.07
N GLU A 53 5.88 8.57 0.16
CA GLU A 53 5.98 7.16 -0.25
C GLU A 53 4.88 6.29 0.37
N ALA A 54 4.51 6.53 1.63
CA ALA A 54 3.44 5.78 2.30
C ALA A 54 2.08 6.00 1.63
N HIS A 55 1.82 7.22 1.14
CA HIS A 55 0.61 7.51 0.37
C HIS A 55 0.63 6.78 -0.97
N ARG A 56 1.74 6.86 -1.70
CA ARG A 56 1.92 6.17 -2.99
C ARG A 56 1.75 4.66 -2.85
N ALA A 57 2.39 4.05 -1.83
CA ALA A 57 2.24 2.64 -1.51
C ALA A 57 0.78 2.27 -1.24
N ALA A 58 0.08 3.04 -0.40
CA ALA A 58 -1.32 2.76 -0.07
C ALA A 58 -2.26 2.84 -1.28
N VAL A 59 -2.00 3.77 -2.19
CA VAL A 59 -2.76 3.91 -3.45
C VAL A 59 -2.44 2.75 -4.41
N LEU A 60 -1.17 2.46 -4.65
CA LEU A 60 -0.74 1.37 -5.56
C LEU A 60 -1.19 -0.02 -5.08
N LEU A 61 -1.26 -0.22 -3.76
CA LEU A 61 -1.75 -1.45 -3.15
C LEU A 61 -3.28 -1.57 -3.17
N GLY A 62 -4.00 -0.51 -3.56
CA GLY A 62 -5.46 -0.47 -3.57
C GLY A 62 -6.08 -0.33 -2.17
N ILE A 63 -5.30 0.09 -1.17
CA ILE A 63 -5.78 0.27 0.22
C ILE A 63 -6.64 1.53 0.33
N LYS A 64 -6.35 2.53 -0.49
CA LYS A 64 -7.06 3.80 -0.53
C LYS A 64 -7.13 4.33 -1.95
N ASP A 65 -8.30 4.87 -2.32
CA ASP A 65 -8.45 5.75 -3.48
C ASP A 65 -7.66 7.05 -3.27
N GLY A 66 -6.65 7.24 -4.11
CA GLY A 66 -5.83 8.44 -4.14
C GLY A 66 -5.22 8.60 -5.52
N VAL A 67 -4.95 9.85 -5.88
CA VAL A 67 -4.31 10.16 -7.16
C VAL A 67 -2.81 10.22 -6.90
N ILE A 68 -2.07 9.38 -7.62
CA ILE A 68 -0.62 9.49 -7.75
C ILE A 68 -0.37 10.15 -9.10
N GLU A 69 -0.12 11.47 -9.09
CA GLU A 69 0.40 12.14 -10.27
C GLU A 69 1.84 11.64 -10.51
N GLN A 70 2.08 11.17 -11.73
CA GLN A 70 3.31 10.48 -12.14
C GLN A 70 4.46 11.46 -12.34
#